data_AF-A0A6B0BQ42-F1
#
_entry.id   AF-A0A6B0BQ42-F1
#
_cell.length_a   1.000
_cell.length_b   1.000
_cell.length_c   1.000
_cell.angle_alpha   90.00
_cell.angle_beta   90.00
_cell.angle_gamma   90.00
#
_symmetry.space_group_name_H-M   'P 1'
#
loop_
_entity.id
_entity.type
_entity.pdbx_description
1 polymer ?
#
loop_
_entity_poly.entity_id
_entity_poly.type
_entity_poly.pdbx_seq_one_letter_code
_entity_poly.pdbx_strand_id
1 'polypeptide(L)' 'MTKKDVIKLLEQIATYMELKGENTFKISAYRKA' A
#
# COMPACT_ATOMS: atom_id res chain seq x y z
N MET A 1 -1.46 -16.77 6.96
CA MET A 1 -1.54 -15.30 6.84
C MET A 1 -1.62 -14.70 8.22
N THR A 2 -0.56 -14.01 8.62
CA THR A 2 -0.51 -13.25 9.88
C THR A 2 -0.81 -11.78 9.59
N LYS A 3 -1.17 -11.01 10.63
CA LYS A 3 -1.41 -9.56 10.50
C LYS A 3 -0.22 -8.82 9.87
N LYS A 4 1.01 -9.30 10.10
CA LYS A 4 2.25 -8.73 9.53
C LYS A 4 2.36 -8.95 8.02
N ASP A 5 1.85 -10.07 7.51
CA ASP A 5 1.87 -10.38 6.07
C ASP A 5 0.90 -9.47 5.30
N VAL A 6 -0.25 -9.15 5.92
CA VAL A 6 -1.23 -8.22 5.35
C VAL A 6 -0.65 -6.81 5.28
N ILE A 7 0.04 -6.35 6.34
CA ILE A 7 0.71 -5.04 6.35
C ILE A 7 1.77 -4.94 5.25
N LYS A 8 2.63 -5.96 5.11
CA LYS A 8 3.62 -6.01 4.03
C LYS A 8 3.00 -5.95 2.64
N LEU A 9 1.88 -6.64 2.44
CA LEU A 9 1.17 -6.62 1.17
C LEU A 9 0.60 -5.23 0.87
N LEU A 10 0.03 -4.55 1.86
CA LEU A 10 -0.48 -3.19 1.72
C LEU A 10 0.64 -2.19 1.38
N GLU A 11 1.81 -2.33 2.01
CA GLU A 11 3.00 -1.53 1.68
C GLU A 11 3.48 -1.78 0.24
N GLN A 12 3.53 -3.04 -0.21
CA GLN A 12 3.90 -3.37 -1.58
C GLN A 12 2.91 -2.79 -2.60
N ILE A 13 1.60 -2.89 -2.33
CA ILE A 13 0.55 -2.29 -3.17
C ILE A 13 0.75 -0.77 -3.24
N ALA A 14 1.00 -0.11 -2.11
CA ALA A 14 1.24 1.33 -2.07
C ALA A 14 2.46 1.73 -2.94
N THR A 15 3.56 0.98 -2.87
CA THR A 15 4.75 1.20 -3.72
C THR A 15 4.44 1.02 -5.20
N TYR A 16 3.71 -0.02 -5.59
CA TYR A 16 3.32 -0.21 -6.99
C TYR A 16 2.40 0.91 -7.50
N MET A 17 1.47 1.38 -6.67
CA MET A 17 0.58 2.49 -7.02
C MET A 17 1.34 3.82 -7.15
N GLU A 18 2.33 4.06 -6.29
CA GLU A 18 3.22 5.23 -6.37
C GLU A 18 4.04 5.24 -7.67
N LEU A 19 4.63 4.10 -8.03
CA LEU A 19 5.37 3.94 -9.29
C LEU A 19 4.49 4.10 -10.54
N LYS A 20 3.22 3.70 -10.46
CA LYS A 20 2.24 3.86 -11.55
C LYS A 20 1.71 5.29 -11.67
N GLY A 21 2.06 6.19 -10.75
CA GLY A 21 1.54 7.56 -10.71
C GLY A 21 0.07 7.66 -10.34
N GLU A 22 -0.44 6.67 -9.59
CA GLU A 22 -1.82 6.69 -9.10
C GLU A 22 -2.01 7.75 -8.02
N ASN A 23 -3.27 8.06 -7.73
CA ASN A 23 -3.65 9.12 -6.80
C ASN A 23 -3.02 8.94 -5.39
N THR A 24 -2.32 9.97 -4.92
CA THR A 24 -1.60 10.00 -3.63
C THR A 24 -2.50 9.72 -2.42
N PHE A 25 -3.78 10.08 -2.52
CA PHE A 25 -4.80 9.77 -1.52
C PHE A 25 -4.94 8.25 -1.31
N LYS A 26 -5.08 7.49 -2.40
CA LYS A 26 -5.24 6.03 -2.35
C LYS A 26 -3.97 5.36 -1.81
N ILE A 27 -2.79 5.81 -2.26
CA ILE A 27 -1.48 5.32 -1.77
C ILE A 27 -1.36 5.52 -0.25
N SER A 28 -1.76 6.70 0.26
CA SER A 28 -1.68 6.99 1.70
C SER A 28 -2.64 6.15 2.55
N ALA A 29 -3.78 5.74 1.99
CA ALA A 29 -4.73 4.87 2.66
C ALA A 29 -4.16 3.46 2.86
N TYR A 30 -3.49 2.91 1.84
CA TYR A 30 -2.80 1.62 1.96
C TYR A 30 -1.61 1.65 2.92
N ARG A 31 -0.90 2.78 3.07
CA ARG A 31 0.19 2.91 4.05
C ARG A 31 -0.28 3.09 5.50
N LYS A 32 -1.52 3.55 5.72
CA LYS A 32 -2.06 3.88 7.05
C LYS A 32 -3.13 2.90 7.57
N ALA A 33 -3.53 1.93 6.75
CA ALA A 33 -4.49 0.87 7.10
C ALA A 33 -3.85 -0.20 8.00
#